data_AF-A0A7V5UKE2-F1
#
_entry.id   AF-A0A7V5UKE2-F1
#
_cell.length_a   1.000
_cell.length_b   1.000
_cell.length_c   1.000
_cell.angle_alpha   90.00
_cell.angle_beta   90.00
_cell.angle_gamma   90.00
#
_symmetry.space_group_name_H-M   'P 1'
#
loop_
_entity.id
_entity.type
_entity.pdbx_description
1 polymer ?
#
loop_
_entity_poly.entity_id
_entity_poly.type
_entity_poly.pdbx_seq_one_letter_code
_entity_poly.pdbx_strand_id
1 'polypeptide(L)' 'PYFDFHIAQIYIDDQRNVPIRYAAYTWPRKPGGKPQVIEEYTYLKLELNKGFTDKDFDPKNPNYNF' A
#
# COMPACT_ATOMS: atom_id res chain seq x y z
N PRO A 1 -6.86 17.03 -13.83
CA PRO A 1 -7.13 16.92 -12.36
C PRO A 1 -5.85 17.26 -11.59
N TYR A 2 -5.91 18.14 -10.60
CA TYR A 2 -4.71 18.54 -9.83
C TYR A 2 -4.37 17.55 -8.70
N PHE A 3 -5.33 16.72 -8.30
CA PHE A 3 -5.19 15.71 -7.24
C PHE A 3 -5.77 14.36 -7.69
N ASP A 4 -5.11 13.28 -7.31
CA ASP A 4 -5.49 11.91 -7.70
C ASP A 4 -6.57 11.30 -6.77
N PHE A 5 -6.65 11.78 -5.53
CA PHE A 5 -7.63 11.34 -4.53
C PHE A 5 -8.06 12.48 -3.61
N HIS A 6 -9.19 12.29 -2.92
CA HIS A 6 -9.72 13.23 -1.92
C HIS A 6 -9.21 12.92 -0.51
N ILE A 7 -9.09 11.63 -0.17
CA ILE A 7 -8.64 11.15 1.15
C ILE A 7 -7.64 10.03 0.95
N ALA A 8 -6.50 10.10 1.64
CA ALA A 8 -5.63 8.96 1.88
C ALA A 8 -5.73 8.58 3.36
N GLN A 9 -6.04 7.31 3.63
CA GLN A 9 -6.11 6.75 4.97
C GLN A 9 -4.98 5.73 5.14
N ILE A 10 -4.13 5.95 6.14
CA ILE A 10 -2.99 5.09 6.45
C ILE A 10 -3.21 4.51 7.85
N TYR A 11 -3.10 3.19 7.99
CA TYR A 11 -3.07 2.51 9.27
C TYR A 11 -1.64 2.13 9.58
N ILE A 12 -1.19 2.53 10.76
CA ILE A 12 0.16 2.28 11.28
C ILE A 12 0.05 1.19 12.35
N ASP A 13 0.92 0.19 12.28
CA ASP A 13 1.05 -0.83 13.33
C ASP A 13 1.59 -0.20 14.62
N ASP A 14 0.84 -0.31 15.71
CA ASP A 14 1.19 0.36 16.98
C ASP A 14 2.51 -0.13 17.60
N GLN A 15 2.92 -1.37 17.29
CA GLN A 15 4.12 -1.96 17.87
C GLN A 15 5.39 -1.57 17.09
N ARG A 16 5.34 -1.68 15.76
CA ARG A 16 6.50 -1.48 14.88
C ARG A 16 6.52 -0.11 14.22
N ASN A 17 5.44 0.66 14.33
CA ASN A 17 5.27 1.99 13.76
C ASN A 17 5.48 2.03 12.22
N VAL A 18 4.95 1.01 11.53
CA VAL A 18 5.03 0.89 10.06
C VAL A 18 3.63 0.83 9.43
N PRO A 19 3.45 1.34 8.20
CA PRO A 19 2.17 1.22 7.51
C PRO A 19 1.80 -0.24 7.23
N ILE A 20 0.59 -0.65 7.62
CA ILE A 20 0.04 -1.99 7.36
C ILE A 20 -1.20 -1.96 6.46
N ARG A 21 -1.78 -0.78 6.24
CA ARG A 21 -2.88 -0.60 5.28
C ARG A 21 -2.90 0.82 4.74
N TYR A 22 -3.19 0.91 3.45
CA TYR A 22 -3.44 2.16 2.75
C TYR A 22 -4.77 2.03 1.99
N ALA A 23 -5.59 3.08 2.07
CA ALA A 23 -6.81 3.22 1.28
C ALA A 23 -6.93 4.65 0.75
N ALA A 24 -7.18 4.79 -0.55
CA ALA A 24 -7.46 6.06 -1.19
C ALA A 24 -8.94 6.16 -1.56
N TYR A 25 -9.53 7.33 -1.34
CA TYR A 25 -10.93 7.60 -1.64
C TYR A 25 -11.08 8.79 -2.58
N THR A 26 -12.03 8.70 -3.50
CA THR A 26 -12.44 9.81 -4.37
C THR A 26 -13.37 10.79 -3.64
N TRP A 27 -13.64 11.94 -4.25
CA TRP A 27 -14.65 12.87 -3.75
C TRP A 27 -16.05 12.20 -3.71
N PRO A 28 -16.89 12.57 -2.74
CA PRO A 28 -18.30 12.18 -2.78
C PRO A 28 -18.97 12.60 -4.09
N ARG A 29 -19.80 11.71 -4.67
CA ARG A 29 -20.56 12.03 -5.89
C ARG A 29 -21.68 13.05 -5.69
N LYS A 30 -22.07 13.30 -4.44
CA LYS A 30 -23.12 14.24 -4.03
C LYS A 30 -22.67 15.00 -2.77
N PRO A 31 -23.09 16.26 -2.58
CA PRO A 31 -22.85 16.97 -1.32
C PRO A 31 -23.33 16.16 -0.12
N GLY A 32 -22.47 16.01 0.90
CA GLY A 32 -22.75 15.21 2.10
C GLY A 32 -22.71 13.68 1.91
N GLY A 33 -22.41 13.19 0.71
CA GLY A 33 -22.26 11.76 0.44
C GLY A 33 -20.96 11.18 1.00
N LYS A 34 -20.87 9.84 1.02
CA LYS A 34 -19.63 9.15 1.41
C LYS A 34 -18.62 9.11 0.25
N PRO A 35 -17.33 9.35 0.54
CA PRO A 35 -16.23 9.04 -0.38
C PRO A 35 -16.26 7.57 -0.81
N GLN A 36 -15.89 7.27 -2.05
CA GLN A 36 -15.78 5.89 -2.56
C GLN A 36 -14.31 5.49 -2.65
N VAL A 37 -13.99 4.23 -2.36
CA VAL A 37 -12.63 3.69 -2.48
C VAL A 37 -12.21 3.66 -3.95
N ILE A 38 -10.99 4.13 -4.21
CA ILE A 38 -10.29 4.00 -5.50
C ILE A 38 -9.41 2.75 -5.46
N GLU A 39 -8.59 2.63 -4.42
CA GLU A 39 -7.66 1.55 -4.20
C GLU A 39 -7.47 1.29 -2.70
N GLU A 40 -7.16 0.05 -2.36
CA GLU A 40 -6.96 -0.39 -0.98
C GLU A 40 -6.00 -1.58 -0.95
N TYR A 41 -4.95 -1.48 -0.14
CA TYR A 41 -3.98 -2.55 0.07
C TYR A 41 -3.81 -2.80 1.56
N THR A 42 -3.85 -4.07 1.97
CA THR A 42 -3.63 -4.51 3.35
C THR A 42 -2.51 -5.53 3.38
N TYR A 43 -1.45 -5.25 4.15
CA TYR A 43 -0.30 -6.13 4.32
C TYR A 43 -0.52 -7.01 5.54
N LEU A 44 -0.46 -8.33 5.33
CA LEU A 44 -0.61 -9.33 6.38
C LEU A 44 0.71 -10.07 6.57
N LYS A 45 1.02 -10.46 7.82
CA LYS A 45 2.25 -11.18 8.19
C LYS A 45 3.53 -10.45 7.74
N LEU A 46 3.60 -9.16 8.08
CA LEU A 46 4.75 -8.33 7.72
C LEU A 46 6.01 -8.79 8.45
N GLU A 47 7.03 -9.17 7.67
CA GLU A 47 8.37 -9.49 8.15
C GLU A 47 9.35 -8.40 7.70
N LEU A 48 10.11 -7.86 8.65
CA LEU A 48 11.11 -6.82 8.40
C LEU A 48 12.52 -7.42 8.42
N ASN A 49 13.44 -6.84 7.67
CA ASN A 49 14.87 -7.19 7.70
C ASN A 49 15.16 -8.69 7.47
N LYS A 50 14.46 -9.31 6.52
CA LYS A 50 14.53 -10.76 6.24
C LYS A 50 15.84 -11.25 5.59
N GLY A 51 16.86 -10.37 5.51
CA GLY A 51 18.17 -10.71 4.96
C GLY A 51 18.21 -10.82 3.44
N PHE A 52 17.35 -10.11 2.72
CA PHE A 52 17.43 -10.03 1.27
C PHE A 52 18.75 -9.40 0.80
N THR A 53 19.25 -9.89 -0.32
CA THR A 53 20.49 -9.46 -0.98
C THR A 53 20.18 -8.83 -2.34
N ASP A 54 21.15 -8.15 -2.95
CA ASP A 54 20.99 -7.58 -4.31
C ASP A 54 20.55 -8.65 -5.34
N LYS A 55 20.97 -9.90 -5.16
CA LYS A 55 20.59 -11.02 -6.02
C LYS A 55 19.08 -11.33 -5.96
N ASP A 56 18.43 -11.07 -4.84
CA ASP A 56 16.97 -11.22 -4.65
C ASP A 56 16.17 -10.09 -5.33
N PHE A 57 16.84 -9.17 -6.03
CA PHE A 57 16.22 -8.13 -6.84
C PHE A 57 16.77 -8.08 -8.27
N ASP A 58 17.68 -9.00 -8.64
CA ASP A 58 18.25 -9.08 -9.99
C ASP A 58 17.23 -9.70 -10.96
N PRO A 59 16.76 -8.97 -12.00
CA PRO A 59 15.85 -9.53 -13.00
C PRO A 59 16.44 -10.71 -13.79
N LYS A 60 17.76 -10.87 -13.78
CA LYS A 60 18.48 -11.97 -14.43
C LYS A 60 18.80 -13.13 -13.48
N ASN A 61 18.31 -13.10 -12.24
CA ASN A 61 18.58 -14.17 -11.28
C ASN A 61 18.11 -15.52 -11.85
N PRO A 62 19.03 -16.49 -12.07
CA PRO A 62 18.69 -17.77 -12.71
C PRO A 62 17.76 -18.64 -11.84
N ASN A 63 17.58 -18.29 -10.56
CA ASN A 63 16.66 -18.98 -9.66
C ASN A 63 15.20 -18.52 -9.84
N TYR A 64 14.92 -17.47 -10.62
CA TYR A 64 13.56 -17.04 -10.90
C TYR A 64 12.92 -17.93 -11.97
N ASN A 65 11.76 -18.49 -11.64
CA ASN A 65 10.95 -19.30 -12.55
C ASN A 65 9.82 -18.45 -13.16
N PHE A 66 10.17 -17.48 -13.98
CA PHE A 66 9.18 -16.75 -14.78
C PHE A 66 8.60 -17.62 -15.89
#